data_AF-A0A7C6TRX0-F1
#
_entry.id   AF-A0A7C6TRX0-F1
#
_cell.length_a   1.000
_cell.length_b   1.000
_cell.length_c   1.000
_cell.angle_alpha   90.00
_cell.angle_beta   90.00
_cell.angle_gamma   90.00
#
_symmetry.space_group_name_H-M   'P 1'
#
loop_
_entity.id
_entity.type
_entity.pdbx_description
1 polymer ?
#
loop_
_entity_poly.entity_id
_entity_poly.type
_entity_poly.pdbx_seq_one_letter_code
_entity_poly.pdbx_strand_id
1 'polypeptide(L)'
;MELVRYWRIIVKRIWIIAALLAVVLVSYLLLTPRPAPSYTANMRFVVGIPPEDGDGRYYTYDRHYTWLTAEYLVDDLSEIVKSHAFARDVAAIAGLNVPTGAIQGATMTSKLHRIL
;
A
#
# COMPACT_ATOMS: atom_id res chain seq x y z
N MET A 1 -59.36 28.21 -5.47
CA MET A 1 -58.76 28.82 -4.25
C MET A 1 -58.10 27.79 -3.33
N GLU A 2 -57.55 26.68 -3.87
CA GLU A 2 -56.94 25.64 -3.03
C GLU A 2 -55.42 25.73 -2.97
N LEU A 3 -54.76 26.13 -4.08
CA LEU A 3 -53.31 26.33 -4.14
C LEU A 3 -52.79 27.34 -3.11
N VAL A 4 -53.51 28.44 -2.90
CA VAL A 4 -53.14 29.48 -1.92
C VAL A 4 -53.18 28.92 -0.48
N ARG A 5 -54.05 27.95 -0.22
CA ARG A 5 -54.18 27.30 1.10
C ARG A 5 -53.05 26.31 1.34
N TYR A 6 -52.68 25.51 0.33
CA TYR A 6 -51.50 24.64 0.38
C TYR A 6 -50.20 25.43 0.52
N TRP A 7 -50.06 26.53 -0.21
CA TRP A 7 -48.89 27.42 -0.11
C TRP A 7 -48.68 27.95 1.30
N ARG A 8 -49.75 28.35 1.98
CA ARG A 8 -49.69 28.83 3.37
C ARG A 8 -49.24 27.75 4.36
N ILE A 9 -49.60 26.48 4.11
CA ILE A 9 -49.16 25.33 4.92
C ILE A 9 -47.65 25.08 4.72
N ILE A 10 -47.20 25.14 3.48
CA ILE A 10 -45.78 24.97 3.14
C ILE A 10 -44.94 26.05 3.81
N VAL A 11 -45.30 27.32 3.66
CA VAL A 11 -44.57 28.44 4.29
C VAL A 11 -44.58 28.33 5.82
N LYS A 12 -45.68 27.87 6.43
CA LYS A 12 -45.75 27.66 7.89
C LYS A 12 -44.89 26.49 8.39
N ARG A 13 -44.56 25.52 7.53
CA ARG A 13 -43.80 24.30 7.88
C ARG A 13 -42.40 24.24 7.26
N ILE A 14 -41.99 25.22 6.48
CA ILE A 14 -40.66 25.27 5.83
C ILE A 14 -39.52 25.22 6.85
N TRP A 15 -39.77 25.65 8.09
CA TRP A 15 -38.82 25.56 9.19
C TRP A 15 -38.43 24.11 9.53
N ILE A 16 -39.29 23.12 9.28
CA ILE A 16 -38.97 21.70 9.51
C ILE A 16 -37.90 21.25 8.52
N ILE A 17 -38.04 21.64 7.26
CA ILE A 17 -37.06 21.34 6.21
C ILE A 17 -35.76 22.08 6.51
N ALA A 18 -35.84 23.36 6.86
CA ALA A 18 -34.67 24.17 7.22
C ALA A 18 -33.95 23.61 8.46
N ALA A 19 -34.68 23.17 9.48
CA ALA A 19 -34.13 22.55 10.68
C ALA A 19 -33.43 21.23 10.35
N LEU A 20 -34.05 20.38 9.51
CA LEU A 20 -33.43 19.14 9.05
C LEU A 20 -32.12 19.42 8.29
N LEU A 21 -32.14 20.37 7.34
CA LEU A 21 -30.95 20.76 6.60
C LEU A 21 -29.86 21.35 7.51
N ALA A 22 -30.25 22.15 8.51
CA ALA A 22 -29.32 22.71 9.48
C ALA A 22 -28.67 21.61 10.33
N VAL A 23 -29.45 20.63 10.81
CA VAL A 23 -28.93 19.49 11.56
C VAL A 23 -27.95 18.67 10.71
N VAL A 24 -28.28 18.41 9.45
CA VAL A 24 -27.38 17.69 8.53
C VAL A 24 -26.11 18.49 8.23
N LEU A 25 -26.21 19.80 8.02
CA LEU A 25 -25.05 20.65 7.78
C LEU A 25 -24.11 20.70 9.00
N VAL A 26 -24.69 20.87 10.20
CA VAL A 26 -23.93 20.90 11.44
C VAL A 26 -23.29 19.54 11.71
N SER A 27 -24.03 18.44 11.52
CA SER A 27 -23.48 17.10 11.69
C SER A 27 -22.34 16.84 10.70
N TYR A 28 -22.49 17.25 9.44
CA TYR A 28 -21.44 17.12 8.45
C TYR A 28 -20.20 17.93 8.85
N LEU A 29 -20.34 19.20 9.21
CA LEU A 29 -19.20 20.05 9.58
C LEU A 29 -18.47 19.55 10.83
N LEU A 30 -19.19 19.00 11.81
CA LEU A 30 -18.62 18.56 13.09
C LEU A 30 -18.09 17.13 13.04
N LEU A 31 -18.72 16.23 12.29
CA LEU A 31 -18.39 14.80 12.30
C LEU A 31 -17.59 14.35 11.07
N THR A 32 -17.38 15.17 10.04
CA THR A 32 -16.58 14.75 8.88
C THR A 32 -15.13 14.50 9.30
N PRO A 33 -14.62 13.25 9.21
CA PRO A 33 -13.23 12.96 9.51
C PRO A 33 -12.34 13.69 8.50
N ARG A 34 -11.30 14.35 9.00
CA ARG A 34 -10.27 14.90 8.10
C ARG A 34 -9.45 13.73 7.56
N PRO A 35 -9.28 13.60 6.24
CA PRO A 35 -8.43 12.55 5.70
C PRO A 35 -6.99 12.75 6.21
N ALA A 36 -6.42 11.71 6.82
CA ALA A 36 -5.02 11.72 7.19
C ALA A 36 -4.16 11.62 5.91
N PRO A 37 -3.10 12.44 5.75
CA PRO A 37 -2.21 12.32 4.62
C PRO A 37 -1.50 10.95 4.64
N SER A 38 -1.53 10.24 3.52
CA SER A 38 -0.77 9.01 3.32
C SER A 38 0.45 9.28 2.44
N TYR A 39 1.58 8.68 2.80
CA TYR A 39 2.82 8.77 2.05
C TYR A 39 3.20 7.39 1.55
N THR A 40 3.59 7.29 0.28
CA THR A 40 4.07 6.03 -0.32
C THR A 40 5.44 6.24 -0.96
N ALA A 41 6.31 5.26 -0.80
CA ALA A 41 7.63 5.23 -1.41
C ALA A 41 7.77 3.92 -2.18
N ASN A 42 8.25 3.99 -3.43
CA ASN A 42 8.46 2.83 -4.28
C ASN A 42 9.95 2.66 -4.55
N MET A 43 10.46 1.44 -4.39
CA MET A 43 11.85 1.08 -4.66
C MET A 43 11.90 -0.12 -5.60
N ARG A 44 12.91 -0.14 -6.47
CA ARG A 44 13.24 -1.29 -7.32
C ARG A 44 14.70 -1.63 -7.10
N PHE A 45 14.99 -2.88 -6.83
CA PHE A 45 16.34 -3.40 -6.65
C PHE A 45 16.59 -4.54 -7.63
N VAL A 46 17.86 -4.72 -7.99
CA VAL A 46 18.34 -5.86 -8.76
C VAL A 46 19.32 -6.59 -7.87
N VAL A 47 19.15 -7.90 -7.74
CA VAL A 47 20.01 -8.77 -6.95
C VAL A 47 20.55 -9.86 -7.87
N GLY A 48 21.81 -10.23 -7.66
CA GLY A 48 22.48 -11.25 -8.45
C GLY A 48 23.73 -11.73 -7.74
N ILE A 49 24.37 -12.73 -8.32
CA ILE A 49 25.56 -13.39 -7.76
C ILE A 49 26.72 -13.13 -8.72
N PRO A 50 27.92 -12.80 -8.20
CA PRO A 50 29.09 -12.67 -9.06
C PRO A 50 29.36 -14.02 -9.75
N PRO A 51 29.75 -14.02 -11.03
CA PRO A 51 30.13 -15.25 -11.72
C PRO A 51 31.35 -15.87 -11.04
N GLU A 52 31.39 -17.21 -11.00
CA GLU A 52 32.54 -17.94 -10.48
C GLU A 52 33.78 -17.66 -11.35
N ASP A 53 34.91 -17.40 -10.69
CA ASP A 53 36.19 -17.24 -11.37
C ASP A 53 36.64 -18.58 -11.95
N GLY A 54 36.64 -18.69 -13.27
CA GLY A 54 37.18 -19.87 -13.94
C GLY A 54 38.71 -19.87 -13.82
N ASP A 55 39.29 -21.01 -13.42
CA ASP A 55 40.75 -21.20 -13.38
C ASP A 55 41.39 -21.28 -14.79
N GLY A 56 40.58 -21.16 -15.84
CA GLY A 56 40.97 -21.24 -17.24
C GLY A 56 41.40 -22.64 -17.69
N ARG A 57 41.43 -23.63 -16.79
CA ARG A 57 41.85 -25.01 -17.07
C ARG A 57 40.70 -25.87 -17.57
N TYR A 58 39.46 -25.44 -17.32
CA TYR A 58 38.24 -26.12 -17.76
C TYR A 58 37.27 -25.15 -18.44
N TYR A 59 36.63 -25.61 -19.52
CA TYR A 59 35.55 -24.88 -20.16
C TYR A 59 34.33 -24.85 -19.22
N THR A 60 34.06 -23.70 -18.61
CA THR A 60 32.86 -23.50 -17.79
C THR A 60 31.66 -23.26 -18.70
N TYR A 61 30.67 -24.16 -18.67
CA TYR A 61 29.40 -23.98 -19.38
C TYR A 61 28.73 -22.66 -19.00
N ASP A 62 28.60 -21.75 -19.98
CA ASP A 62 27.80 -20.50 -20.08
C ASP A 62 27.18 -19.91 -18.80
N ARG A 63 27.91 -19.93 -17.69
CA ARG A 63 27.48 -19.44 -16.37
C ARG A 63 26.08 -19.94 -15.95
N HIS A 64 25.69 -21.12 -16.43
CA HIS A 64 24.33 -21.64 -16.25
C HIS A 64 23.93 -21.75 -14.78
N TYR A 65 24.85 -22.23 -13.94
CA TYR A 65 24.62 -22.32 -12.49
C TYR A 65 24.53 -20.93 -11.85
N THR A 66 25.41 -19.99 -12.20
CA THR A 66 25.32 -18.61 -11.70
C THR A 66 23.98 -17.98 -12.04
N TRP A 67 23.49 -18.17 -13.27
CA TRP A 67 22.18 -17.69 -13.69
C TRP A 67 21.04 -18.34 -12.89
N LEU A 68 21.05 -19.67 -12.77
CA LEU A 68 20.02 -20.41 -12.04
C LEU A 68 19.99 -20.04 -10.55
N THR A 69 21.15 -19.90 -9.92
CA THR A 69 21.23 -19.48 -8.51
C THR A 69 20.77 -18.04 -8.34
N ALA A 70 21.07 -17.14 -9.28
CA ALA A 70 20.55 -15.78 -9.24
C ALA A 70 19.01 -15.74 -9.36
N GLU A 71 18.40 -16.62 -10.16
CA GLU A 71 16.94 -16.72 -10.25
C GLU A 71 16.33 -17.16 -8.90
N TYR A 72 16.85 -18.22 -8.27
CA TYR A 72 16.37 -18.64 -6.95
C TYR A 72 16.59 -17.58 -5.86
N LEU A 73 17.69 -16.83 -5.93
CA LEU A 73 17.97 -15.75 -4.98
C LEU A 73 16.91 -14.64 -5.08
N VAL A 74 16.51 -14.26 -6.29
CA VAL A 74 15.46 -13.25 -6.50
C VAL A 74 14.12 -13.73 -5.95
N ASP A 75 13.86 -15.03 -6.03
CA ASP A 75 12.60 -15.65 -5.57
C ASP A 75 12.51 -15.66 -4.06
N ASP A 76 13.55 -16.20 -3.42
CA ASP A 76 13.61 -16.30 -1.97
C ASP A 76 13.61 -14.91 -1.34
N LEU A 77 14.26 -13.91 -1.96
CA LEU A 77 14.21 -12.53 -1.49
C LEU A 77 12.79 -11.99 -1.46
N SER A 78 11.95 -12.36 -2.44
CA SER A 78 10.56 -11.91 -2.47
C SER A 78 9.72 -12.48 -1.32
N GLU A 79 10.07 -13.67 -0.84
CA GLU A 79 9.45 -14.28 0.34
C GLU A 79 10.03 -13.71 1.65
N ILE A 80 11.34 -13.44 1.70
CA ILE A 80 12.00 -12.81 2.85
C ILE A 80 11.39 -11.44 3.15
N VAL A 81 11.17 -10.62 2.12
CA VAL A 81 10.60 -9.26 2.28
C VAL A 81 9.17 -9.28 2.85
N LYS A 82 8.40 -10.35 2.61
CA LYS A 82 7.06 -10.55 3.20
C LYS A 82 7.11 -11.02 4.65
N SER A 83 8.25 -11.54 5.10
CA SER A 83 8.37 -12.19 6.40
C SER A 83 8.28 -11.21 7.58
N HIS A 84 7.91 -11.75 8.74
CA HIS A 84 7.86 -10.98 9.98
C HIS A 84 9.25 -10.57 10.47
N ALA A 85 10.26 -11.41 10.21
CA ALA A 85 11.64 -11.12 10.58
C ALA A 85 12.14 -9.86 9.88
N PHE A 86 11.92 -9.75 8.56
CA PHE A 86 12.29 -8.57 7.80
C PHE A 86 11.59 -7.31 8.33
N ALA A 87 10.27 -7.36 8.56
CA ALA A 87 9.52 -6.22 9.08
C ALA A 87 10.02 -5.74 10.46
N ARG A 88 10.39 -6.69 11.34
CA ARG A 88 10.97 -6.39 12.65
C ARG A 88 12.33 -5.70 12.52
N ASP A 89 13.18 -6.20 11.63
CA ASP A 89 14.52 -5.66 11.44
C ASP A 89 14.47 -4.25 10.83
N VAL A 90 13.55 -4.01 9.89
CA VAL A 90 13.27 -2.68 9.34
C VAL A 90 12.80 -1.71 10.43
N ALA A 91 11.86 -2.11 11.29
CA ALA A 91 11.39 -1.27 12.39
C ALA A 91 12.53 -0.90 13.36
N ALA A 92 13.40 -1.87 13.67
CA ALA A 92 14.57 -1.67 14.52
C ALA A 92 15.58 -0.70 13.89
N ILE A 93 15.90 -0.86 12.61
CA ILE A 93 16.84 0.02 11.88
C ILE A 93 16.28 1.43 11.72
N ALA A 94 14.99 1.56 11.43
CA ALA A 94 14.34 2.86 11.28
C ALA A 94 14.21 3.62 12.62
N GLY A 95 14.33 2.93 13.75
CA GLY A 95 14.14 3.52 15.09
C GLY A 95 12.71 4.01 15.34
N LEU A 96 11.74 3.47 14.60
CA LEU A 96 10.33 3.86 14.69
C LEU A 96 9.52 2.80 15.43
N ASN A 97 8.62 3.23 16.32
CA ASN A 97 7.67 2.34 16.99
C ASN A 97 6.50 1.99 16.06
N VAL A 98 6.77 1.20 15.02
CA VAL A 98 5.77 0.74 14.05
C VAL A 98 5.51 -0.76 14.28
N PRO A 99 4.24 -1.19 14.42
CA PRO A 99 3.91 -2.61 14.49
C PRO A 99 4.39 -3.35 13.24
N THR A 100 5.02 -4.51 13.41
CA THR A 100 5.54 -5.33 12.30
C THR A 100 4.47 -5.66 11.27
N GLY A 101 3.24 -5.97 11.72
CA GLY A 101 2.10 -6.23 10.83
C GLY A 101 1.72 -5.04 9.93
N ALA A 102 1.98 -3.80 10.36
CA ALA A 102 1.74 -2.62 9.53
C ALA A 102 2.77 -2.51 8.38
N ILE A 103 4.02 -2.92 8.61
CA ILE A 103 5.06 -2.96 7.58
C ILE A 103 4.77 -4.12 6.60
N GLN A 104 4.42 -5.30 7.10
CA GLN A 104 4.09 -6.46 6.25
C GLN A 104 2.88 -6.18 5.35
N GLY A 105 1.81 -5.60 5.89
CA GLY A 105 0.60 -5.28 5.11
C GLY A 105 0.81 -4.17 4.07
N ALA A 106 1.79 -3.31 4.27
CA ALA A 106 2.13 -2.22 3.33
C ALA A 106 3.17 -2.62 2.28
N THR A 107 3.88 -3.74 2.48
CA THR A 107 4.96 -4.17 1.58
C THR A 107 4.43 -5.11 0.51
N MET A 108 4.24 -4.58 -0.70
CA MET A 108 3.90 -5.38 -1.88
C MET A 108 5.17 -5.71 -2.67
N THR A 109 5.47 -7.00 -2.79
CA THR A 109 6.57 -7.46 -3.65
C THR A 109 6.02 -8.03 -4.93
N SER A 110 6.61 -7.63 -6.06
CA SER A 110 6.34 -8.20 -7.38
C SER A 110 7.64 -8.75 -7.94
N LYS A 111 7.59 -10.00 -8.41
CA LYS A 111 8.66 -10.61 -9.18
C LYS A 111 8.31 -10.51 -10.67
N LEU A 112 9.21 -9.99 -11.48
CA LEU A 112 9.11 -10.11 -12.93
C LEU A 112 9.81 -11.42 -13.33
N HIS A 113 9.03 -12.48 -13.60
CA HIS A 113 9.59 -13.69 -14.19
C HIS A 113 9.78 -13.47 -15.70
N ARG A 114 11.02 -13.53 -16.19
CA ARG A 114 11.27 -13.60 -17.64
C ARG A 114 11.19 -15.06 -18.04
N ILE A 115 9.98 -15.49 -18.40
CA ILE A 115 9.77 -16.72 -19.16
C ILE A 115 10.37 -16.46 -20.55
N LEU A 116 11.28 -17.33 -20.99
CA LEU A 116 11.65 -17.45 -22.40
C LEU A 116 10.52 -18.09 -23.19
#